data_AF-A0A4R1EVT9-F1
#
_entry.id   AF-A0A4R1EVT9-F1
#
_cell.length_a   1.000
_cell.length_b   1.000
_cell.length_c   1.000
_cell.angle_alpha   90.00
_cell.angle_beta   90.00
_cell.angle_gamma   90.00
#
_symmetry.space_group_name_H-M   'P 1'
#
loop_
_entity.id
_entity.type
_entity.pdbx_description
1 polymer ?
#
loop_
_entity_poly.entity_id
_entity_poly.type
_entity_poly.pdbx_seq_one_letter_code
_entity_poly.pdbx_strand_id
1 'polypeptide(L)'
;MMKPSLTLLLFLSLMSIAFTAQAKIYQWTDSNGQKHFSQTPPPKVQGKKAPKVEIRKEKFKINRGVKKTKHGSFCGEISLPVSDDPVIQLANVEYRQKHWLADIQRQQKRLRKFFDEQYEFDRNPNKSGDNSGIIKRTEQNLEDLECAHSWSKRETARLFTVRKDTEEKLEAIREEYAEIKNRCGEKPDIQGWTNDKEAIEWAKCESNSSGISKHNKKLRELKAMESKASILNTEQD
;
A
#
# COMPACT_ATOMS: atom_id res chain seq x y z
N MET A 1 -36.29 3.80 39.94
CA MET A 1 -35.02 3.07 40.17
C MET A 1 -35.17 1.67 39.57
N MET A 2 -34.62 1.43 38.37
CA MET A 2 -34.70 0.11 37.71
C MET A 2 -33.66 -0.83 38.30
N LYS A 3 -34.11 -1.97 38.84
CA LYS A 3 -33.23 -3.01 39.41
C LYS A 3 -32.51 -3.72 38.26
N PRO A 4 -31.18 -3.77 38.24
CA PRO A 4 -30.46 -4.49 37.20
C PRO A 4 -30.78 -5.99 37.28
N SER A 5 -31.16 -6.56 36.13
CA SER A 5 -31.51 -7.97 36.00
C SER A 5 -30.31 -8.87 36.25
N LEU A 6 -30.49 -9.92 37.05
CA LEU A 6 -29.46 -10.91 37.41
C LEU A 6 -28.78 -11.54 36.19
N THR A 7 -29.49 -11.60 35.05
CA THR A 7 -28.96 -12.09 33.77
C THR A 7 -27.85 -11.22 33.17
N LEU A 8 -27.84 -9.90 33.44
CA LEU A 8 -26.80 -8.99 32.97
C LEU A 8 -25.47 -9.21 33.73
N LEU A 9 -25.56 -9.51 35.03
CA LEU A 9 -24.40 -9.82 35.88
C LEU A 9 -23.74 -11.14 35.48
N LEU A 10 -24.53 -12.13 35.04
CA LEU A 10 -23.99 -13.42 34.59
C LEU A 10 -23.25 -13.31 33.25
N PHE A 11 -23.74 -12.47 32.32
CA PHE A 11 -23.07 -12.23 31.04
C PHE A 11 -21.74 -11.45 31.21
N LEU A 12 -21.67 -10.54 32.18
CA LEU A 12 -20.45 -9.78 32.45
C LEU A 12 -19.35 -10.64 33.09
N SER A 13 -19.70 -11.68 33.86
CA SER A 13 -18.71 -12.58 34.47
C SER A 13 -18.08 -13.54 33.44
N LEU A 14 -18.85 -14.01 32.45
CA LEU A 14 -18.33 -14.92 31.41
C LEU A 14 -17.31 -14.25 30.48
N MET A 15 -17.38 -12.93 30.26
CA MET A 15 -16.40 -12.20 29.44
C MET A 15 -15.03 -12.04 30.10
N SER A 16 -14.91 -12.34 31.40
CA SER A 16 -13.66 -12.15 32.16
C SER A 16 -12.67 -13.31 32.02
N ILE A 17 -13.08 -14.44 31.41
CA ILE A 17 -12.27 -15.67 31.32
C ILE A 17 -11.33 -15.66 30.10
N ALA A 18 -11.47 -14.72 29.17
CA ALA A 18 -10.67 -14.67 27.94
C ALA A 18 -9.20 -14.17 28.10
N PHE A 19 -8.74 -13.89 29.33
CA PHE A 19 -7.37 -13.42 29.60
C PHE A 19 -6.44 -14.50 30.18
N THR A 20 -6.62 -15.77 29.81
CA THR A 20 -5.71 -16.82 30.25
C THR A 20 -4.41 -16.84 29.42
N ALA A 21 -3.36 -16.33 30.05
CA ALA A 21 -1.95 -16.70 29.88
C ALA A 21 -1.43 -16.92 28.44
N GLN A 22 -0.77 -15.90 27.88
CA GLN A 22 0.19 -16.10 26.79
C GLN A 22 1.32 -17.01 27.28
N ALA A 23 1.31 -18.28 26.88
CA ALA A 23 2.37 -19.23 27.18
C ALA A 23 3.70 -18.70 26.62
N LYS A 24 4.60 -18.28 27.50
CA LYS A 24 5.93 -17.81 27.13
C LYS A 24 6.81 -19.03 26.88
N ILE A 25 7.25 -19.21 25.65
CA ILE A 25 8.24 -20.24 25.29
C ILE A 25 9.62 -19.60 25.45
N TYR A 26 10.46 -20.20 26.30
CA TYR A 26 11.84 -19.78 26.51
C TYR A 26 12.76 -20.53 25.54
N GLN A 27 13.64 -19.80 24.88
CA GLN A 27 14.70 -20.35 24.04
C GLN A 27 16.05 -20.14 24.72
N TRP A 28 16.89 -21.18 24.79
CA TRP A 28 18.30 -21.04 25.21
C TRP A 28 19.21 -21.94 24.38
N THR A 29 20.51 -21.72 24.48
CA THR A 29 21.53 -22.53 23.81
C THR A 29 22.38 -23.21 24.88
N ASP A 30 22.56 -24.52 24.78
CA ASP A 30 23.39 -25.27 25.72
C ASP A 30 24.89 -25.10 25.43
N SER A 31 25.74 -25.71 26.26
CA SER A 31 27.19 -25.67 26.13
C SER A 31 27.71 -26.28 24.82
N ASN A 32 26.90 -27.05 24.12
CA ASN A 32 27.23 -27.72 22.86
C ASN A 32 26.71 -26.95 21.65
N GLY A 33 26.08 -25.78 21.85
CA GLY A 33 25.53 -24.97 20.77
C GLY A 33 24.13 -25.40 20.31
N GLN A 34 23.50 -26.38 20.97
CA GLN A 34 22.13 -26.80 20.64
C GLN A 34 21.09 -25.88 21.25
N LYS A 35 20.07 -25.52 20.46
CA LYS A 35 18.97 -24.65 20.88
C LYS A 35 17.84 -25.48 21.49
N HIS A 36 17.38 -25.08 22.66
CA HIS A 36 16.32 -25.74 23.43
C HIS A 36 15.13 -24.79 23.63
N PHE A 37 13.92 -25.33 23.66
CA PHE A 37 12.67 -24.59 23.86
C PHE A 37 11.84 -25.23 24.99
N SER A 38 11.40 -24.45 25.97
CA SER A 38 10.53 -24.94 27.06
C SER A 38 9.48 -23.92 27.48
N GLN A 39 8.36 -24.43 28.00
CA GLN A 39 7.29 -23.65 28.64
C GLN A 39 7.63 -23.32 30.11
N THR A 40 8.59 -24.04 30.71
CA THR A 40 9.15 -23.76 32.03
C THR A 40 10.52 -23.10 31.89
N PRO A 41 10.84 -22.07 32.70
CA PRO A 41 12.12 -21.39 32.63
C PRO A 41 13.26 -22.38 32.94
N PRO A 42 14.40 -22.31 32.23
CA PRO A 42 15.50 -23.23 32.46
C PRO A 42 16.06 -23.07 33.88
N PRO A 43 16.49 -24.17 34.54
CA PRO A 43 17.16 -24.10 35.83
C PRO A 43 18.39 -23.19 35.71
N LYS A 44 18.62 -22.35 36.74
CA LYS A 44 19.67 -21.32 36.74
C LYS A 44 21.07 -21.94 36.68
N VAL A 45 21.52 -22.30 35.48
CA VAL A 45 22.93 -22.59 35.21
C VAL A 45 23.65 -21.23 35.14
N GLN A 46 24.75 -21.08 35.87
CA GLN A 46 25.54 -19.84 35.97
C GLN A 46 26.31 -19.47 34.67
N GLY A 47 25.74 -19.77 33.50
CA GLY A 47 26.25 -19.36 32.19
C GLY A 47 25.52 -18.10 31.74
N LYS A 48 26.29 -17.02 31.53
CA LYS A 48 25.96 -15.74 30.86
C LYS A 48 24.46 -15.53 30.58
N LYS A 49 23.84 -14.66 31.39
CA LYS A 49 22.48 -14.12 31.27
C LYS A 49 21.94 -14.27 29.83
N ALA A 50 20.99 -15.18 29.63
CA ALA A 50 20.22 -15.25 28.40
C ALA A 50 19.62 -13.86 28.15
N PRO A 51 19.75 -13.30 26.94
CA PRO A 51 19.14 -12.02 26.63
C PRO A 51 17.64 -12.17 26.83
N LYS A 52 17.07 -11.33 27.68
CA LYS A 52 15.64 -11.15 27.85
C LYS A 52 15.09 -10.73 26.49
N VAL A 53 14.55 -11.67 25.71
CA VAL A 53 13.77 -11.34 24.52
C VAL A 53 12.43 -10.81 25.02
N GLU A 54 12.44 -9.55 25.46
CA GLU A 54 11.30 -8.71 25.17
C GLU A 54 11.10 -8.82 23.67
N ILE A 55 9.87 -9.06 23.22
CA ILE A 55 9.46 -8.66 21.87
C ILE A 55 9.58 -7.15 21.88
N ARG A 56 10.81 -6.66 21.75
CA ARG A 56 11.08 -5.34 21.26
C ARG A 56 10.23 -5.28 20.00
N LYS A 57 9.48 -4.19 19.85
CA LYS A 57 9.23 -3.65 18.52
C LYS A 57 10.62 -3.36 17.95
N GLU A 58 11.33 -4.42 17.58
CA GLU A 58 12.67 -4.36 17.09
C GLU A 58 12.45 -3.72 15.75
N LYS A 59 12.84 -2.44 15.69
CA LYS A 59 13.02 -1.75 14.43
C LYS A 59 13.96 -2.66 13.66
N PHE A 60 13.41 -3.55 12.82
CA PHE A 60 14.17 -4.31 11.84
C PHE A 60 15.01 -3.25 11.16
N LYS A 61 16.32 -3.26 11.43
CA LYS A 61 17.24 -2.35 10.76
C LYS A 61 17.19 -2.81 9.32
N ILE A 62 16.46 -2.08 8.48
CA ILE A 62 16.45 -2.28 7.03
C ILE A 62 17.90 -2.05 6.59
N ASN A 63 18.71 -3.10 6.56
CA ASN A 63 20.11 -3.03 6.17
C ASN A 63 20.26 -3.04 4.65
N ARG A 64 19.19 -3.38 3.91
CA ARG A 64 19.19 -3.39 2.45
C ARG A 64 18.73 -2.03 1.92
N GLY A 65 19.70 -1.28 1.40
CA GLY A 65 19.46 -0.02 0.71
C GLY A 65 19.10 -0.22 -0.77
N VAL A 66 18.53 0.82 -1.36
CA VAL A 66 18.26 0.87 -2.80
C VAL A 66 19.58 0.94 -3.58
N LYS A 67 19.75 0.07 -4.58
CA LYS A 67 20.88 0.08 -5.50
C LYS A 67 20.45 0.69 -6.84
N LYS A 68 21.21 1.66 -7.34
CA LYS A 68 20.99 2.24 -8.67
C LYS A 68 21.95 1.60 -9.67
N THR A 69 21.44 1.25 -10.83
CA THR A 69 22.19 0.65 -11.95
C THR A 69 21.79 1.33 -13.26
N LYS A 70 22.48 1.01 -14.36
CA LYS A 70 22.08 1.45 -15.71
C LYS A 70 20.68 0.96 -16.13
N HIS A 71 20.17 -0.08 -15.47
CA HIS A 71 18.87 -0.69 -15.78
C HIS A 71 17.76 -0.24 -14.82
N GLY A 72 18.03 0.67 -13.89
CA GLY A 72 17.06 1.18 -12.95
C GLY A 72 17.48 1.06 -11.48
N SER A 73 16.51 1.22 -10.59
CA SER A 73 16.71 1.15 -9.13
C SER A 73 16.12 -0.14 -8.57
N PHE A 74 16.84 -0.77 -7.64
CA PHE A 74 16.51 -2.11 -7.15
C PHE A 74 16.62 -2.20 -5.63
N CYS A 75 15.75 -3.03 -5.04
CA CYS A 75 15.85 -3.54 -3.66
C CYS A 75 16.12 -5.04 -3.73
N GLY A 76 17.40 -5.42 -3.72
CA GLY A 76 17.83 -6.79 -4.01
C GLY A 76 17.38 -7.22 -5.40
N GLU A 77 16.50 -8.22 -5.48
CA GLU A 77 15.96 -8.71 -6.76
C GLU A 77 14.71 -7.93 -7.24
N ILE A 78 14.14 -7.07 -6.39
CA ILE A 78 12.94 -6.31 -6.74
C ILE A 78 13.31 -5.03 -7.51
N SER A 79 12.86 -4.93 -8.75
CA SER A 79 12.91 -3.68 -9.53
C SER A 79 11.90 -2.67 -9.01
N LEU A 80 12.34 -1.44 -8.80
CA LEU A 80 11.50 -0.33 -8.38
C LEU A 80 10.92 0.37 -9.61
N PRO A 81 9.64 0.78 -9.60
CA PRO A 81 9.02 1.48 -10.73
C PRO A 81 9.66 2.85 -10.93
N VAL A 82 9.92 3.19 -12.19
CA VAL A 82 10.44 4.50 -12.62
C VAL A 82 9.66 4.94 -13.86
N SER A 83 9.19 6.18 -13.84
CA SER A 83 8.46 6.85 -14.92
C SER A 83 8.84 8.32 -14.94
N ASP A 84 9.01 8.86 -16.14
CA ASP A 84 9.27 10.29 -16.34
C ASP A 84 8.03 11.15 -16.10
N ASP A 85 6.82 10.60 -16.32
CA ASP A 85 5.57 11.28 -15.96
C ASP A 85 5.31 11.10 -14.45
N PRO A 86 5.23 12.20 -13.66
CA PRO A 86 5.04 12.13 -12.21
C PRO A 86 3.70 11.54 -11.78
N VAL A 87 2.63 11.68 -12.58
CA VAL A 87 1.30 11.12 -12.29
C VAL A 87 1.35 9.61 -12.45
N ILE A 88 1.94 9.14 -13.55
CA ILE A 88 2.16 7.70 -13.78
C ILE A 88 3.10 7.12 -12.72
N GLN A 89 4.14 7.86 -12.34
CA GLN A 89 5.06 7.44 -11.28
C GLN A 89 4.31 7.29 -9.94
N LEU A 90 3.51 8.27 -9.55
CA LEU A 90 2.74 8.22 -8.30
C LEU A 90 1.80 7.02 -8.27
N ALA A 91 1.01 6.83 -9.33
CA ALA A 91 0.08 5.69 -9.42
C ALA A 91 0.80 4.34 -9.36
N ASN A 92 1.90 4.18 -10.11
CA ASN A 92 2.70 2.95 -10.07
C ASN A 92 3.28 2.68 -8.67
N VAL A 93 3.74 3.72 -7.96
CA VAL A 93 4.30 3.60 -6.61
C VAL A 93 3.21 3.23 -5.60
N GLU A 94 2.04 3.87 -5.65
CA GLU A 94 0.90 3.58 -4.76
C GLU A 94 0.39 2.15 -4.95
N TYR A 95 0.19 1.72 -6.20
CA TYR A 95 -0.18 0.34 -6.54
C TYR A 95 0.82 -0.67 -5.96
N ARG A 96 2.11 -0.48 -6.25
CA ARG A 96 3.17 -1.38 -5.77
C ARG A 96 3.30 -1.36 -4.26
N GLN A 97 3.12 -0.22 -3.61
CA GLN A 97 3.17 -0.11 -2.15
C GLN A 97 2.12 -1.01 -1.47
N LYS A 98 0.87 -0.99 -1.95
CA LYS A 98 -0.22 -1.84 -1.44
C LYS A 98 0.11 -3.33 -1.63
N HIS A 99 0.61 -3.69 -2.81
CA HIS A 99 0.96 -5.07 -3.15
C HIS A 99 2.16 -5.58 -2.34
N TRP A 100 3.22 -4.80 -2.19
CA TRP A 100 4.38 -5.15 -1.38
C TRP A 100 4.02 -5.33 0.09
N LEU A 101 3.15 -4.48 0.64
CA LEU A 101 2.67 -4.67 2.02
C LEU A 101 1.92 -6.00 2.19
N ALA A 102 1.05 -6.34 1.24
CA ALA A 102 0.35 -7.62 1.25
C ALA A 102 1.31 -8.80 1.07
N ASP A 103 2.34 -8.67 0.23
CA ASP A 103 3.39 -9.68 0.06
C ASP A 103 4.22 -9.88 1.32
N ILE A 104 4.60 -8.80 2.02
CA ILE A 104 5.31 -8.89 3.31
C ILE A 104 4.50 -9.74 4.28
N GLN A 105 3.21 -9.46 4.42
CA GLN A 105 2.33 -10.23 5.32
C GLN A 105 2.24 -11.71 4.92
N ARG A 106 2.10 -11.99 3.61
CA ARG A 106 2.09 -13.36 3.08
C ARG A 106 3.40 -14.10 3.37
N GLN A 107 4.54 -13.46 3.12
CA GLN A 107 5.86 -14.07 3.34
C GLN A 107 6.15 -14.25 4.83
N GLN A 108 5.75 -13.33 5.70
CA GLN A 108 5.86 -13.51 7.15
C GLN A 108 5.06 -14.73 7.64
N LYS A 109 3.85 -14.95 7.11
CA LYS A 109 3.04 -16.15 7.42
C LYS A 109 3.71 -17.43 6.94
N ARG A 110 4.25 -17.42 5.71
CA ARG A 110 5.01 -18.56 5.15
C ARG A 110 6.26 -18.88 5.97
N LEU A 111 7.01 -17.85 6.34
CA LEU A 111 8.22 -17.98 7.13
C LEU A 111 7.94 -18.67 8.48
N ARG A 112 6.90 -18.23 9.19
CA ARG A 112 6.46 -18.87 10.44
C ARG A 112 6.16 -20.36 10.23
N LYS A 113 5.41 -20.70 9.18
CA LYS A 113 5.10 -22.09 8.85
C LYS A 113 6.37 -22.93 8.64
N PHE A 114 7.36 -22.41 7.90
CA PHE A 114 8.61 -23.13 7.67
C PHE A 114 9.42 -23.32 8.94
N PHE A 115 9.40 -22.36 9.87
CA PHE A 115 10.02 -22.52 11.18
C PHE A 115 9.31 -23.58 12.03
N ASP A 116 7.96 -23.59 12.03
CA ASP A 116 7.18 -24.60 12.75
C ASP A 116 7.46 -26.02 12.19
N GLU A 117 7.53 -26.15 10.87
CA GLU A 117 7.89 -27.41 10.19
C GLU A 117 9.34 -27.83 10.48
N GLN A 118 10.29 -26.89 10.47
CA GLN A 118 11.67 -27.17 10.82
C GLN A 118 11.79 -27.68 12.26
N TYR A 119 11.08 -27.03 13.18
CA TYR A 119 11.04 -27.45 14.59
C TYR A 119 10.48 -28.87 14.75
N GLU A 120 9.48 -29.24 13.95
CA GLU A 120 8.94 -30.60 13.91
C GLU A 120 9.93 -31.64 13.37
N PHE A 121 10.75 -31.29 12.37
CA PHE A 121 11.83 -32.14 11.89
C PHE A 121 12.92 -32.33 12.94
N ASP A 122 13.31 -31.25 13.62
CA ASP A 122 14.38 -31.28 14.63
C ASP A 122 13.98 -32.10 15.86
N ARG A 123 12.70 -32.10 16.24
CA ARG A 123 12.21 -32.76 17.46
C ARG A 123 11.75 -34.20 17.27
N ASN A 124 11.35 -34.60 16.05
CA ASN A 124 10.82 -35.94 15.78
C ASN A 124 11.85 -36.79 15.01
N PRO A 125 12.47 -37.81 15.64
CA PRO A 125 13.49 -38.63 14.98
C PRO A 125 12.96 -39.44 13.78
N ASN A 126 11.63 -39.61 13.67
CA ASN A 126 10.98 -40.32 12.56
C ASN A 126 10.60 -39.39 11.39
N LYS A 127 10.79 -38.07 11.51
CA LYS A 127 10.60 -37.12 10.42
C LYS A 127 11.96 -36.63 9.95
N SER A 128 12.19 -36.67 8.64
CA SER A 128 13.38 -36.09 8.01
C SER A 128 12.96 -34.93 7.11
N GLY A 129 13.66 -33.80 7.21
CA GLY A 129 13.45 -32.65 6.35
C GLY A 129 14.42 -31.52 6.69
N ASP A 130 14.65 -30.64 5.73
CA ASP A 130 15.46 -29.43 5.92
C ASP A 130 14.83 -28.25 5.17
N ASN A 131 14.30 -27.31 5.94
CA ASN A 131 13.72 -26.07 5.48
C ASN A 131 14.72 -24.90 5.55
N SER A 132 15.96 -25.08 6.03
CA SER A 132 16.93 -23.99 6.25
C SER A 132 17.16 -23.13 5.00
N GLY A 133 17.30 -23.75 3.84
CA GLY A 133 17.46 -23.05 2.56
C GLY A 133 16.20 -22.29 2.13
N ILE A 134 15.01 -22.82 2.44
CA ILE A 134 13.73 -22.15 2.15
C ILE A 134 13.52 -20.96 3.09
N ILE A 135 13.81 -21.14 4.38
CA ILE A 135 13.77 -20.10 5.40
C ILE A 135 14.68 -18.95 4.98
N LYS A 136 15.95 -19.21 4.67
CA LYS A 136 16.92 -18.19 4.25
C LYS A 136 16.47 -17.41 3.02
N ARG A 137 15.92 -18.09 2.00
CA ARG A 137 15.36 -17.42 0.81
C ARG A 137 14.14 -16.57 1.14
N THR A 138 13.27 -17.04 2.03
CA THR A 138 12.07 -16.31 2.44
C THR A 138 12.43 -15.07 3.26
N GLU A 139 13.42 -15.15 4.14
CA GLU A 139 13.98 -14.01 4.88
C GLU A 139 14.59 -12.98 3.92
N GLN A 140 15.38 -13.44 2.95
CA GLN A 140 15.96 -12.58 1.92
C GLN A 140 14.88 -11.82 1.13
N ASN A 141 13.82 -12.52 0.71
CA ASN A 141 12.69 -11.92 -0.02
C ASN A 141 11.94 -10.91 0.85
N LEU A 142 11.77 -11.18 2.15
CA LEU A 142 11.17 -10.24 3.09
C LEU A 142 11.98 -8.96 3.20
N GLU A 143 13.30 -9.06 3.33
CA GLU A 143 14.18 -7.89 3.38
C GLU A 143 14.12 -7.05 2.07
N ASP A 144 14.02 -7.70 0.91
CA ASP A 144 13.84 -7.02 -0.39
C ASP A 144 12.50 -6.27 -0.45
N LEU A 145 11.41 -6.93 -0.04
CA LEU A 145 10.08 -6.33 0.01
C LEU A 145 10.00 -5.17 1.00
N GLU A 146 10.63 -5.29 2.17
CA GLU A 146 10.69 -4.22 3.17
C GLU A 146 11.48 -3.02 2.67
N CYS A 147 12.59 -3.24 1.97
CA CYS A 147 13.32 -2.18 1.27
C CYS A 147 12.42 -1.48 0.25
N ALA A 148 11.73 -2.23 -0.60
CA ALA A 148 10.89 -1.70 -1.66
C ALA A 148 9.70 -0.89 -1.10
N HIS A 149 9.02 -1.42 -0.09
CA HIS A 149 7.93 -0.74 0.60
C HIS A 149 8.40 0.50 1.39
N SER A 150 9.60 0.46 1.96
CA SER A 150 10.21 1.64 2.61
C SER A 150 10.55 2.73 1.58
N TRP A 151 11.06 2.32 0.41
CA TRP A 151 11.29 3.22 -0.70
C TRP A 151 9.97 3.84 -1.22
N SER A 152 8.92 3.04 -1.43
CA SER A 152 7.65 3.57 -1.94
C SER A 152 7.07 4.61 -1.00
N LYS A 153 7.13 4.40 0.31
CA LYS A 153 6.66 5.40 1.28
C LYS A 153 7.36 6.75 1.14
N ARG A 154 8.69 6.74 0.94
CA ARG A 154 9.45 7.97 0.70
C ARG A 154 9.10 8.60 -0.65
N GLU A 155 8.90 7.78 -1.67
CA GLU A 155 8.61 8.25 -3.01
C GLU A 155 7.19 8.83 -3.13
N THR A 156 6.19 8.19 -2.54
CA THR A 156 4.83 8.74 -2.39
C THR A 156 4.86 10.06 -1.63
N ALA A 157 5.64 10.15 -0.54
CA ALA A 157 5.80 11.40 0.19
C ALA A 157 6.49 12.49 -0.64
N ARG A 158 7.46 12.13 -1.49
CA ARG A 158 8.10 13.07 -2.43
C ARG A 158 7.13 13.56 -3.50
N LEU A 159 6.20 12.71 -3.91
CA LEU A 159 5.20 12.98 -4.96
C LEU A 159 3.87 13.51 -4.40
N PHE A 160 3.80 13.86 -3.12
CA PHE A 160 2.53 14.23 -2.48
C PHE A 160 1.82 15.40 -3.18
N THR A 161 2.59 16.37 -3.69
CA THR A 161 2.02 17.54 -4.38
C THR A 161 1.46 17.18 -5.74
N VAL A 162 1.91 16.09 -6.38
CA VAL A 162 1.51 15.74 -7.75
C VAL A 162 0.01 15.53 -7.86
N ARG A 163 -0.60 14.85 -6.88
CA ARG A 163 -2.05 14.64 -6.85
C ARG A 163 -2.79 15.98 -6.74
N LYS A 164 -2.41 16.80 -5.76
CA LYS A 164 -2.98 18.13 -5.53
C LYS A 164 -2.84 19.03 -6.77
N ASP A 165 -1.63 19.14 -7.33
CA ASP A 165 -1.36 19.95 -8.51
C ASP A 165 -2.14 19.45 -9.74
N THR A 166 -2.37 18.14 -9.84
CA THR A 166 -3.17 17.54 -10.92
C THR A 166 -4.65 17.88 -10.77
N GLU A 167 -5.18 17.81 -9.56
CA GLU A 167 -6.56 18.19 -9.22
C GLU A 167 -6.80 19.70 -9.44
N GLU A 168 -5.89 20.55 -8.96
CA GLU A 168 -5.96 22.01 -9.17
C GLU A 168 -5.92 22.38 -10.65
N LYS A 169 -5.04 21.74 -11.44
CA LYS A 169 -5.00 21.96 -12.90
C LYS A 169 -6.26 21.47 -13.60
N LEU A 170 -6.80 20.33 -13.18
CA LEU A 170 -8.05 19.82 -13.73
C LEU A 170 -9.19 20.81 -13.48
N GLU A 171 -9.30 21.34 -12.26
CA GLU A 171 -10.34 22.31 -11.91
C GLU A 171 -10.18 23.62 -12.67
N ALA A 172 -8.97 24.17 -12.75
CA ALA A 172 -8.70 25.38 -13.56
C ALA A 172 -9.10 25.17 -15.05
N ILE A 173 -8.79 24.00 -15.62
CA ILE A 173 -9.18 23.68 -17.00
C ILE A 173 -10.70 23.54 -17.13
N ARG A 174 -11.40 23.01 -16.13
CA ARG A 174 -12.87 22.94 -16.09
C ARG A 174 -13.50 24.32 -16.04
N GLU A 175 -12.98 25.22 -15.20
CA GLU A 175 -13.42 26.61 -15.10
C GLU A 175 -13.23 27.34 -16.44
N GLU A 176 -12.02 27.30 -17.01
CA GLU A 176 -11.75 27.90 -18.32
C GLU A 176 -12.65 27.32 -19.43
N TYR A 177 -12.89 26.00 -19.42
CA TYR A 177 -13.79 25.37 -20.38
C TYR A 177 -15.25 25.79 -20.18
N ALA A 178 -15.70 25.91 -18.93
CA ALA A 178 -17.03 26.38 -18.58
C ALA A 178 -17.25 27.83 -19.00
N GLU A 179 -16.26 28.72 -18.83
CA GLU A 179 -16.32 30.10 -19.34
C GLU A 179 -16.48 30.16 -20.87
N ILE A 180 -15.72 29.33 -21.60
CA ILE A 180 -15.84 29.23 -23.06
C ILE A 180 -17.23 28.72 -23.44
N LYS A 181 -17.75 27.70 -22.74
CA LYS A 181 -19.10 27.15 -22.98
C LYS A 181 -20.18 28.19 -22.68
N ASN A 182 -20.10 28.88 -21.54
CA ASN A 182 -21.08 29.87 -21.10
C ASN A 182 -21.12 31.11 -22.00
N ARG A 183 -20.01 31.44 -22.67
CA ARG A 183 -19.97 32.57 -23.62
C ARG A 183 -20.90 32.36 -24.82
N CYS A 184 -21.12 31.12 -25.25
CA CYS A 184 -22.02 30.81 -26.36
C CYS A 184 -23.36 30.21 -25.91
N GLY A 185 -23.53 29.85 -24.64
CA GLY A 185 -24.75 29.21 -24.14
C GLY A 185 -24.87 27.73 -24.52
N GLU A 186 -25.98 27.10 -24.13
CA GLU A 186 -26.28 25.73 -24.57
C GLU A 186 -26.67 25.72 -26.04
N LYS A 187 -26.32 24.64 -26.75
CA LYS A 187 -26.79 24.46 -28.12
C LYS A 187 -28.32 24.38 -28.09
N PRO A 188 -29.02 25.30 -28.76
CA PRO A 188 -30.47 25.26 -28.74
C PRO A 188 -30.96 24.01 -29.49
N ASP A 189 -32.02 23.39 -28.97
CA ASP A 189 -32.61 22.17 -29.52
C ASP A 189 -33.46 22.47 -30.74
N ILE A 190 -32.79 22.64 -31.89
CA ILE A 190 -33.45 23.02 -33.13
C ILE A 190 -32.93 22.14 -34.26
N GLN A 191 -33.85 21.51 -34.97
CA GLN A 191 -33.56 20.71 -36.16
C GLN A 191 -33.91 21.48 -37.43
N GLY A 192 -32.97 21.55 -38.38
CA GLY A 192 -33.18 22.17 -39.69
C GLY A 192 -32.89 23.68 -39.75
N TRP A 193 -33.33 24.32 -40.83
CA TRP A 193 -33.23 25.77 -41.01
C TRP A 193 -34.16 26.49 -40.03
N THR A 194 -33.64 27.45 -39.29
CA THR A 194 -34.40 28.24 -38.30
C THR A 194 -34.04 29.72 -38.41
N ASN A 195 -35.03 30.58 -38.16
CA ASN A 195 -34.86 32.02 -38.00
C ASN A 195 -34.86 32.43 -36.52
N ASP A 196 -34.81 31.45 -35.61
CA ASP A 196 -34.77 31.69 -34.18
C ASP A 196 -33.52 32.51 -33.81
N LYS A 197 -33.75 33.58 -33.05
CA LYS A 197 -32.71 34.57 -32.75
C LYS A 197 -31.61 33.97 -31.87
N GLU A 198 -31.97 33.12 -30.91
CA GLU A 198 -31.01 32.43 -30.05
C GLU A 198 -30.18 31.42 -30.84
N ALA A 199 -30.79 30.70 -31.77
CA ALA A 199 -30.10 29.82 -32.73
C ALA A 199 -29.05 30.54 -33.56
N ILE A 200 -29.42 31.70 -34.09
CA ILE A 200 -28.58 32.51 -34.96
C ILE A 200 -27.44 33.12 -34.14
N GLU A 201 -27.70 33.60 -32.93
CA GLU A 201 -26.68 34.14 -32.02
C GLU A 201 -25.73 33.05 -31.51
N TRP A 202 -26.24 31.87 -31.19
CA TRP A 202 -25.45 30.69 -30.86
C TRP A 202 -24.56 30.28 -32.04
N ALA A 203 -25.12 30.14 -33.24
CA ALA A 203 -24.38 29.80 -34.46
C ALA A 203 -23.36 30.89 -34.87
N LYS A 204 -23.63 32.17 -34.57
CA LYS A 204 -22.67 33.28 -34.75
C LYS A 204 -21.53 33.24 -33.71
N CYS A 205 -21.85 32.91 -32.46
CA CYS A 205 -20.84 32.69 -31.43
C CYS A 205 -19.95 31.49 -31.78
N GLU A 206 -20.55 30.42 -32.29
CA GLU A 206 -19.86 29.21 -32.75
C GLU A 206 -19.05 29.47 -34.04
N SER A 207 -19.59 30.14 -35.06
CA SER A 207 -18.94 30.33 -36.37
C SER A 207 -17.67 31.17 -36.38
N ASN A 208 -17.27 31.75 -35.24
CA ASN A 208 -15.90 32.23 -35.05
C ASN A 208 -14.93 31.03 -35.02
N SER A 209 -14.29 30.73 -36.14
CA SER A 209 -13.35 29.61 -36.29
C SER A 209 -12.23 29.61 -35.23
N SER A 210 -11.82 30.79 -34.75
CA SER A 210 -10.90 30.95 -33.62
C SER A 210 -11.52 30.48 -32.30
N GLY A 211 -12.81 30.74 -32.07
CA GLY A 211 -13.59 30.25 -30.95
C GLY A 211 -13.75 28.73 -30.93
N ILE A 212 -14.14 28.11 -32.06
CA ILE A 212 -14.20 26.64 -32.20
C ILE A 212 -12.84 26.00 -31.96
N SER A 213 -11.78 26.58 -32.53
CA SER A 213 -10.42 26.06 -32.35
C SER A 213 -10.00 26.12 -30.87
N LYS A 214 -10.32 27.22 -30.17
CA LYS A 214 -10.06 27.35 -28.72
C LYS A 214 -10.87 26.35 -27.89
N HIS A 215 -12.16 26.20 -28.20
CA HIS A 215 -13.04 25.22 -27.55
C HIS A 215 -12.52 23.79 -27.72
N ASN A 216 -12.26 23.36 -28.95
CA ASN A 216 -11.77 22.00 -29.25
C ASN A 216 -10.38 21.73 -28.66
N LYS A 217 -9.51 22.76 -28.62
CA LYS A 217 -8.22 22.67 -27.93
C LYS A 217 -8.45 22.42 -26.44
N LYS A 218 -9.27 23.24 -25.78
CA LYS A 218 -9.50 23.14 -24.34
C LYS A 218 -10.23 21.87 -23.93
N LEU A 219 -11.19 21.40 -24.75
CA LEU A 219 -11.86 20.11 -24.54
C LEU A 219 -10.87 18.94 -24.61
N ARG A 220 -9.90 18.97 -25.52
CA ARG A 220 -8.84 17.95 -25.58
C ARG A 220 -7.93 18.00 -24.35
N GLU A 221 -7.56 19.20 -23.90
CA GLU A 221 -6.80 19.39 -22.65
C GLU A 221 -7.57 18.85 -21.44
N LEU A 222 -8.86 19.15 -21.34
CA LEU A 222 -9.74 18.65 -20.28
C LEU A 222 -9.77 17.12 -20.28
N LYS A 223 -10.09 16.49 -21.41
CA LYS A 223 -10.13 15.02 -21.52
C LYS A 223 -8.79 14.36 -21.18
N ALA A 224 -7.68 14.98 -21.60
CA ALA A 224 -6.35 14.48 -21.26
C ALA A 224 -6.07 14.56 -19.76
N MET A 225 -6.46 15.66 -19.09
CA MET A 225 -6.29 15.83 -17.66
C MET A 225 -7.24 14.95 -16.84
N GLU A 226 -8.48 14.75 -17.29
CA GLU A 226 -9.42 13.79 -16.69
C GLU A 226 -8.86 12.37 -16.73
N SER A 227 -8.28 11.97 -17.87
CA SER A 227 -7.60 10.68 -18.00
C SER A 227 -6.38 10.56 -17.07
N LYS A 228 -5.64 11.65 -16.84
CA LYS A 228 -4.53 11.66 -15.87
C LYS A 228 -5.02 11.55 -14.43
N ALA A 229 -6.06 12.31 -14.07
CA ALA A 229 -6.65 12.26 -12.74
C ALA A 229 -7.31 10.91 -12.45
N SER A 230 -7.94 10.27 -13.44
CA SER A 230 -8.58 8.96 -13.25
C SER A 230 -7.57 7.87 -12.88
N ILE A 231 -6.33 7.95 -13.39
CA ILE A 231 -5.24 7.03 -13.04
C ILE A 231 -4.92 7.10 -11.53
N LEU A 232 -5.06 8.27 -10.91
CA LEU A 232 -4.82 8.44 -9.46
C LEU A 232 -5.99 7.97 -8.58
N ASN A 233 -7.16 7.74 -9.18
CA ASN A 233 -8.41 7.43 -8.47
C ASN A 233 -8.86 5.98 -8.62
N THR A 234 -8.19 5.16 -9.44
CA THR A 234 -8.66 3.80 -9.77
C THR A 234 -8.51 2.77 -8.63
N GLU A 235 -8.03 3.17 -7.44
CA GLU A 235 -7.70 2.24 -6.34
C GLU A 235 -8.31 2.60 -4.97
N GLN A 236 -9.24 3.55 -4.92
CA GLN A 236 -10.04 3.81 -3.72
C GLN A 236 -11.22 2.84 -3.52
N ASP A 237 -11.51 1.99 -4.52
CA ASP A 237 -12.49 0.90 -4.45
C ASP A 237 -11.83 -0.47 -4.15
#